data_AF-A0A2S1SWC4-F1
#
_entry.id   AF-A0A2S1SWC4-F1
#
_cell.length_a   1.000
_cell.length_b   1.000
_cell.length_c   1.000
_cell.angle_alpha   90.00
_cell.angle_beta   90.00
_cell.angle_gamma   90.00
#
_symmetry.space_group_name_H-M   'P 1'
#
loop_
_entity.id
_entity.type
_entity.pdbx_description
1 polymer ?
#
loop_
_entity_poly.entity_id
_entity_poly.type
_entity_poly.pdbx_seq_one_letter_code
_entity_poly.pdbx_strand_id
1 'polypeptide(L)'
;MLVVLLVIAVVVTLLVAVHWYVWRRLVRDTTAGPGAARRAGTAAVIVLPLFTVGAFTAGRADAPFWLKQTFAWPGYLWLATLLYLTLALVAGEAVRPLLRRALDRRAARRPAAPGVPLATADAVPVSSAGCPAAARPDAPEPPESPESPESGQGATATALAAPAGETPGAADGPGGPAPDAPGAPGTPVPAASPEGGGRPAGGMSRRLFVARVVGGAAAAAAAGTVGYGTYGVLRGPSVKRVTVPLAKLARGAHGYRIAVVSDIHIGPVLGRAHTQRIVDAINATQPDLVAVVGDLVDGSVADLGSAAEPLARLRARDGSFFVTGNHEYFSGADAWVDHVRELGLTPLRNHRVEIGGFDLAGVDDVAGEREGQGPDFARALGDRDRARAAVLLAHQPVVIHEAVRHGVDLQLSGHTHGGQLWPANYLAEMANPTLAGLERYGDTQLYVSRGAGAWGPPVRVGAPSDITVVELASRET
;
A
#
# COMPACT_ATOMS: atom_id res chain seq x y z
N MET A 1 -2.43 -6.19 32.14
CA MET A 1 -1.12 -5.72 31.62
C MET A 1 -0.31 -6.84 30.93
N LEU A 2 0.16 -7.88 31.64
CA LEU A 2 1.08 -8.90 31.10
C LEU A 2 0.68 -9.50 29.74
N VAL A 3 -0.57 -9.90 29.56
CA VAL A 3 -1.08 -10.47 28.28
C VAL A 3 -0.91 -9.50 27.11
N VAL A 4 -1.17 -8.21 27.31
CA VAL A 4 -1.02 -7.17 26.28
C VAL A 4 0.44 -7.01 25.87
N LEU A 5 1.35 -7.01 26.85
CA LEU A 5 2.80 -6.94 26.59
C LEU A 5 3.30 -8.18 25.83
N LEU A 6 2.78 -9.37 26.15
CA LEU A 6 3.10 -10.61 25.44
C LEU A 6 2.62 -10.57 23.99
N VAL A 7 1.38 -10.12 23.74
CA VAL A 7 0.84 -9.95 22.37
C VAL A 7 1.67 -8.95 21.57
N ILE A 8 2.02 -7.79 22.16
CA ILE A 8 2.90 -6.80 21.51
C ILE A 8 4.26 -7.43 21.17
N ALA A 9 4.88 -8.16 22.09
CA ALA A 9 6.18 -8.81 21.86
C ALA A 9 6.14 -9.83 20.72
N VAL A 10 5.07 -10.64 20.64
CA VAL A 10 4.83 -11.61 19.55
C VAL A 10 4.66 -10.89 18.21
N VAL A 11 3.84 -9.84 18.15
CA VAL A 11 3.62 -9.04 16.92
C VAL A 11 4.92 -8.39 16.45
N VAL A 12 5.70 -7.77 17.35
CA VAL A 12 6.98 -7.14 17.01
C VAL A 12 8.00 -8.18 16.53
N THR A 13 8.08 -9.35 17.18
CA THR A 13 8.99 -10.43 16.76
C THR A 13 8.61 -10.98 15.38
N LEU A 14 7.31 -11.16 15.12
CA LEU A 14 6.82 -11.57 13.80
C LEU A 14 7.15 -10.54 12.73
N LEU A 15 6.92 -9.25 12.98
CA LEU A 15 7.26 -8.16 12.06
C LEU A 15 8.77 -8.14 11.75
N VAL A 16 9.63 -8.24 12.76
CA VAL A 16 11.10 -8.29 12.57
C VAL A 16 11.51 -9.52 11.75
N ALA A 17 10.92 -10.70 12.03
CA ALA A 17 11.20 -11.92 11.29
C ALA A 17 10.78 -11.83 9.82
N VAL A 18 9.61 -11.22 9.53
CA VAL A 18 9.11 -10.98 8.16
C VAL A 18 10.02 -10.01 7.41
N HIS A 19 10.40 -8.88 8.00
CA HIS A 19 11.32 -7.93 7.36
C HIS A 19 12.70 -8.56 7.07
N TRP A 20 13.23 -9.33 8.02
CA TRP A 20 14.48 -10.08 7.82
C TRP A 20 14.37 -11.14 6.71
N TYR A 21 13.24 -11.85 6.62
CA TYR A 21 12.96 -12.81 5.56
C TYR A 21 12.91 -12.13 4.19
N VAL A 22 12.17 -11.02 4.05
CA VAL A 22 12.06 -10.22 2.83
C VAL A 22 13.44 -9.69 2.40
N TRP A 23 14.23 -9.11 3.32
CA TRP A 23 15.62 -8.71 3.05
C TRP A 23 16.49 -9.89 2.61
N ARG A 24 16.40 -11.02 3.30
CA ARG A 24 17.18 -12.23 2.98
C ARG A 24 16.90 -12.70 1.56
N ARG A 25 15.65 -12.71 1.13
CA ARG A 25 15.23 -13.25 -0.17
C ARG A 25 15.35 -12.27 -1.33
N LEU A 26 15.07 -10.98 -1.13
CA LEU A 26 15.09 -9.97 -2.19
C LEU A 26 16.41 -9.20 -2.29
N VAL A 27 17.21 -9.13 -1.22
CA VAL A 27 18.43 -8.33 -1.16
C VAL A 27 19.68 -9.19 -0.97
N ARG A 28 19.69 -10.13 -0.03
CA ARG A 28 20.87 -10.98 0.24
C ARG A 28 21.04 -12.11 -0.78
N ASP A 29 19.97 -12.84 -1.12
CA ASP A 29 20.07 -13.99 -2.05
C ASP A 29 20.19 -13.57 -3.54
N THR A 30 19.79 -12.34 -3.90
CA THR A 30 19.79 -11.78 -5.27
C THR A 30 21.06 -11.02 -5.66
N THR A 31 21.93 -10.70 -4.70
CA THR A 31 23.17 -9.95 -4.92
C THR A 31 24.39 -10.86 -4.77
N ALA A 32 25.44 -10.60 -5.56
CA ALA A 32 26.66 -11.43 -5.57
C ALA A 32 27.59 -11.15 -4.38
N GLY A 33 27.45 -9.98 -3.74
CA GLY A 33 28.31 -9.52 -2.64
C GLY A 33 27.86 -8.14 -2.14
N PRO A 34 28.66 -7.47 -1.28
CA PRO A 34 28.50 -6.06 -0.97
C PRO A 34 28.56 -5.19 -2.25
N GLY A 35 27.76 -4.13 -2.31
CA GLY A 35 27.69 -3.25 -3.49
C GLY A 35 26.50 -2.30 -3.44
N ALA A 36 26.39 -1.38 -4.40
CA ALA A 36 25.37 -0.33 -4.42
C ALA A 36 23.94 -0.88 -4.26
N ALA A 37 23.53 -1.82 -5.11
CA ALA A 37 22.20 -2.45 -5.04
C ALA A 37 21.92 -3.14 -3.69
N ARG A 38 22.93 -3.78 -3.09
CA ARG A 38 22.78 -4.43 -1.78
C ARG A 38 22.64 -3.40 -0.65
N ARG A 39 23.37 -2.28 -0.72
CA ARG A 39 23.23 -1.15 0.23
C ARG A 39 21.84 -0.51 0.10
N ALA A 40 21.41 -0.17 -1.12
CA ALA A 40 20.10 0.43 -1.39
C ALA A 40 18.93 -0.47 -0.91
N GLY A 41 18.95 -1.76 -1.26
CA GLY A 41 17.93 -2.71 -0.80
C GLY A 41 17.94 -2.93 0.72
N THR A 42 19.10 -2.81 1.38
CA THR A 42 19.19 -2.88 2.84
C THR A 42 18.62 -1.62 3.49
N ALA A 43 18.94 -0.43 2.96
CA ALA A 43 18.38 0.83 3.41
C ALA A 43 16.85 0.85 3.24
N ALA A 44 16.31 0.40 2.11
CA ALA A 44 14.87 0.35 1.87
C ALA A 44 14.11 -0.49 2.90
N VAL A 45 14.60 -1.70 3.22
CA VAL A 45 13.95 -2.58 4.21
C VAL A 45 14.14 -2.09 5.66
N ILE A 46 15.07 -1.15 5.92
CA ILE A 46 15.22 -0.49 7.23
C ILE A 46 14.37 0.79 7.33
N VAL A 47 14.26 1.57 6.24
CA VAL A 47 13.64 2.90 6.24
C VAL A 47 12.12 2.83 6.01
N LEU A 48 11.63 2.02 5.07
CA LEU A 48 10.20 1.93 4.77
C LEU A 48 9.33 1.49 5.97
N PRO A 49 9.77 0.60 6.88
CA PRO A 49 9.02 0.30 8.10
C PRO A 49 8.92 1.49 9.06
N LEU A 50 9.89 2.41 9.06
CA LEU A 50 9.83 3.63 9.87
C LEU A 50 8.74 4.58 9.38
N PHE A 51 8.43 4.58 8.08
CA PHE A 51 7.25 5.29 7.56
C PHE A 51 5.95 4.64 8.04
N THR A 52 5.87 3.31 8.11
CA THR A 52 4.69 2.61 8.66
C THR A 52 4.50 2.91 10.15
N VAL A 53 5.58 2.90 10.94
CA VAL A 53 5.54 3.31 12.35
C VAL A 53 5.13 4.79 12.46
N GLY A 54 5.76 5.66 11.68
CA GLY A 54 5.47 7.10 11.63
C GLY A 54 4.00 7.41 11.30
N ALA A 55 3.37 6.63 10.41
CA ALA A 55 1.95 6.80 10.10
C ALA A 55 1.05 6.47 11.32
N PHE A 56 1.32 5.36 12.01
CA PHE A 56 0.56 4.94 13.20
C PHE A 56 0.86 5.76 14.47
N THR A 57 2.00 6.44 14.55
CA THR A 57 2.34 7.32 15.68
C THR A 57 1.97 8.77 15.44
N ALA A 58 2.15 9.32 14.23
CA ALA A 58 1.74 10.69 13.90
C ALA A 58 0.20 10.86 13.90
N GLY A 59 -0.56 9.78 13.73
CA GLY A 59 -2.02 9.78 13.95
C GLY A 59 -2.45 9.75 15.42
N ARG A 60 -1.52 9.56 16.38
CA ARG A 60 -1.81 9.51 17.84
C ARG A 60 -1.11 10.59 18.65
N ALA A 61 0.03 11.07 18.19
CA ALA A 61 0.57 12.36 18.62
C ALA A 61 -0.22 13.48 17.93
N ASP A 62 -0.29 14.65 18.55
CA ASP A 62 -0.89 15.85 17.94
C ASP A 62 0.05 16.48 16.89
N ALA A 63 0.34 15.69 15.85
CA ALA A 63 1.28 16.04 14.80
C ALA A 63 0.59 16.88 13.70
N PRO A 64 1.28 17.87 13.11
CA PRO A 64 0.75 18.64 11.98
C PRO A 64 0.27 17.74 10.83
N PHE A 65 -0.88 18.06 10.22
CA PHE A 65 -1.50 17.21 9.20
C PHE A 65 -0.58 16.87 8.03
N TRP A 66 0.22 17.82 7.54
CA TRP A 66 1.19 17.57 6.46
C TRP A 66 2.19 16.45 6.80
N LEU A 67 2.54 16.28 8.09
CA LEU A 67 3.44 15.23 8.55
C LEU A 67 2.71 13.87 8.60
N LYS A 68 1.44 13.86 9.05
CA LYS A 68 0.55 12.69 8.95
C LYS A 68 0.45 12.21 7.48
N GLN A 69 0.23 13.13 6.53
CA GLN A 69 0.18 12.82 5.09
C GLN A 69 1.51 12.29 4.55
N THR A 70 2.63 12.91 4.95
CA THR A 70 3.99 12.52 4.50
C THR A 70 4.35 11.10 4.93
N PHE A 71 3.93 10.66 6.12
CA PHE A 71 4.16 9.29 6.58
C PHE A 71 3.14 8.28 6.05
N ALA A 72 1.86 8.64 5.96
CA ALA A 72 0.78 7.70 5.63
C ALA A 72 0.93 7.06 4.24
N TRP A 73 1.22 7.84 3.20
CA TRP A 73 1.34 7.31 1.84
C TRP A 73 2.45 6.25 1.69
N PRO A 74 3.73 6.51 2.03
CA PRO A 74 4.77 5.49 1.95
C PRO A 74 4.58 4.37 2.99
N GLY A 75 4.14 4.72 4.20
CA GLY A 75 4.05 3.81 5.33
C GLY A 75 2.98 2.75 5.16
N TYR A 76 1.79 3.12 4.68
CA TYR A 76 0.72 2.18 4.45
C TYR A 76 0.85 1.41 3.12
N LEU A 77 1.42 2.02 2.07
CA LEU A 77 1.79 1.27 0.86
C LEU A 77 2.90 0.24 1.14
N TRP A 78 3.86 0.54 2.02
CA TRP A 78 4.84 -0.46 2.47
C TRP A 78 4.19 -1.62 3.19
N LEU A 79 3.20 -1.37 4.07
CA LEU A 79 2.50 -2.44 4.81
C LEU A 79 1.82 -3.45 3.86
N ALA A 80 1.08 -2.97 2.85
CA ALA A 80 0.50 -3.84 1.83
C ALA A 80 1.57 -4.51 0.95
N THR A 81 2.63 -3.79 0.58
CA THR A 81 3.75 -4.33 -0.21
C THR A 81 4.47 -5.46 0.54
N LEU A 82 4.71 -5.31 1.84
CA LEU A 82 5.33 -6.32 2.70
C LEU A 82 4.49 -7.60 2.75
N LEU A 83 3.16 -7.48 2.88
CA LEU A 83 2.23 -8.62 2.84
C LEU A 83 2.37 -9.40 1.52
N TYR A 84 2.15 -8.74 0.38
CA TYR A 84 2.16 -9.44 -0.92
C TYR A 84 3.56 -9.90 -1.34
N LEU A 85 4.63 -9.17 -0.98
CA LEU A 85 6.00 -9.67 -1.14
C LEU A 85 6.22 -10.95 -0.34
N THR A 86 5.76 -11.01 0.91
CA THR A 86 5.94 -12.19 1.77
C THR A 86 5.17 -13.39 1.21
N LEU A 87 3.91 -13.20 0.81
CA LEU A 87 3.09 -14.25 0.18
C LEU A 87 3.72 -14.75 -1.14
N ALA A 88 4.12 -13.84 -2.03
CA ALA A 88 4.73 -14.20 -3.31
C ALA A 88 6.12 -14.86 -3.15
N LEU A 89 6.89 -14.47 -2.13
CA LEU A 89 8.15 -15.13 -1.78
C LEU A 89 7.93 -16.53 -1.21
N VAL A 90 6.94 -16.74 -0.34
CA VAL A 90 6.59 -18.07 0.21
C VAL A 90 6.14 -19.02 -0.90
N ALA A 91 5.25 -18.57 -1.80
CA ALA A 91 4.91 -19.32 -3.02
C ALA A 91 6.15 -19.58 -3.89
N GLY A 92 7.03 -18.58 -4.01
CA GLY A 92 8.31 -18.68 -4.72
C GLY A 92 9.25 -19.76 -4.17
N GLU A 93 9.26 -20.03 -2.85
CA GLU A 93 10.05 -21.13 -2.27
C GLU A 93 9.52 -22.51 -2.67
N ALA A 94 8.20 -22.68 -2.86
CA ALA A 94 7.63 -23.94 -3.37
C ALA A 94 7.99 -24.20 -4.84
N VAL A 95 8.08 -23.14 -5.66
CA VAL A 95 8.51 -23.22 -7.07
C VAL A 95 10.03 -23.39 -7.21
N ARG A 96 10.82 -22.82 -6.28
CA ARG A 96 12.30 -22.83 -6.28
C ARG A 96 12.94 -24.21 -6.53
N PRO A 97 12.54 -25.34 -5.90
CA PRO A 97 13.12 -26.65 -6.19
C PRO A 97 12.74 -27.20 -7.58
N LEU A 98 11.55 -26.89 -8.09
CA LEU A 98 11.11 -27.31 -9.42
C LEU A 98 11.92 -26.60 -10.51
N LEU A 99 12.11 -25.28 -10.37
CA LEU A 99 12.94 -24.49 -11.30
C LEU A 99 14.40 -24.96 -11.33
N ARG A 100 14.99 -25.32 -10.17
CA ARG A 100 16.33 -25.94 -10.12
C ARG A 100 16.37 -27.26 -10.90
N ARG A 101 15.50 -28.21 -10.56
CA ARG A 101 15.39 -29.52 -11.25
C ARG A 101 15.21 -29.37 -12.76
N ALA A 102 14.44 -28.37 -13.22
CA ALA A 102 14.26 -28.08 -14.65
C ALA A 102 15.54 -27.55 -15.31
N LEU A 103 16.29 -26.65 -14.66
CA LEU A 103 17.57 -26.14 -15.15
C LEU A 103 18.66 -27.22 -15.18
N ASP A 104 18.72 -28.07 -14.15
CA ASP A 104 19.70 -29.15 -14.09
C ASP A 104 19.41 -30.24 -15.13
N ARG A 105 18.14 -30.58 -15.38
CA ARG A 105 17.71 -31.42 -16.51
C ARG A 105 18.04 -30.81 -17.88
N ARG A 106 17.93 -29.48 -18.05
CA ARG A 106 18.35 -28.79 -19.28
C ARG A 106 19.87 -28.81 -19.45
N ALA A 107 20.64 -28.67 -18.38
CA ALA A 107 22.09 -28.77 -18.42
C ALA A 107 22.56 -30.18 -18.80
N ALA A 108 21.98 -31.23 -18.23
CA ALA A 108 22.28 -32.62 -18.55
C ALA A 108 21.86 -33.06 -19.97
N ARG A 109 20.99 -32.29 -20.64
CA ARG A 109 20.54 -32.53 -22.03
C ARG A 109 21.30 -31.69 -23.06
N ARG A 110 22.24 -30.83 -22.65
CA ARG A 110 23.10 -30.11 -23.59
C ARG A 110 24.18 -31.08 -24.07
N PRO A 111 24.35 -31.33 -25.38
CA PRO A 111 25.47 -32.11 -25.87
C PRO A 111 26.79 -31.51 -25.37
N ALA A 112 27.77 -32.37 -25.08
CA ALA A 112 29.14 -31.90 -24.95
C ALA A 112 29.54 -31.22 -26.28
N ALA A 113 30.21 -30.08 -26.21
CA ALA A 113 30.84 -29.52 -27.39
C ALA A 113 31.86 -30.54 -27.92
N PRO A 114 31.99 -30.74 -29.24
CA PRO A 114 33.01 -31.63 -29.79
C PRO A 114 34.38 -31.26 -29.23
N GLY A 115 35.04 -32.23 -28.58
CA GLY A 115 36.38 -32.01 -28.04
C GLY A 115 37.32 -31.70 -29.21
N VAL A 116 37.93 -30.52 -29.19
CA VAL A 116 39.03 -30.19 -30.11
C VAL A 116 40.14 -31.20 -29.82
N PRO A 117 40.55 -32.04 -30.80
CA PRO A 117 41.66 -32.97 -30.59
C PRO A 117 42.92 -32.18 -30.23
N LEU A 118 43.74 -32.69 -29.31
CA LEU A 118 45.09 -32.18 -29.16
C LEU A 118 45.85 -32.47 -30.45
N ALA A 119 46.10 -31.44 -31.26
CA ALA A 119 47.02 -31.53 -32.38
C ALA A 119 48.42 -31.83 -31.83
N THR A 120 49.00 -32.94 -32.26
CA THR A 120 50.40 -33.25 -31.98
C THR A 120 51.29 -32.22 -32.68
N ALA A 121 52.26 -31.69 -31.94
CA ALA A 121 53.17 -30.67 -32.46
C ALA A 121 54.30 -31.32 -33.27
N ASP A 122 54.08 -31.47 -34.57
CA ASP A 122 55.12 -31.79 -35.56
C ASP A 122 55.59 -30.55 -36.32
N ALA A 123 56.80 -30.64 -36.90
CA ALA A 123 57.64 -29.48 -37.19
C ALA A 123 57.27 -28.65 -38.44
N VAL A 124 57.67 -27.38 -38.39
CA VAL A 124 57.55 -26.38 -39.46
C VAL A 124 58.52 -26.67 -40.62
N PRO A 125 58.14 -26.34 -41.86
CA PRO A 125 59.02 -25.49 -42.65
C PRO A 125 58.32 -24.19 -43.11
N VAL A 126 59.10 -23.12 -43.19
CA VAL A 126 58.63 -21.76 -43.51
C VAL A 126 58.44 -21.61 -45.03
N SER A 127 57.40 -20.89 -45.44
CA SER A 127 57.29 -20.35 -46.81
C SER A 127 56.66 -18.96 -46.80
N SER A 128 57.17 -18.07 -47.64
CA SER A 128 56.89 -16.63 -47.62
C SER A 128 56.43 -16.12 -48.98
N ALA A 129 55.19 -15.66 -49.11
CA ALA A 129 54.72 -14.92 -50.28
C ALA A 129 53.43 -14.10 -50.02
N GLY A 130 53.39 -12.88 -50.57
CA GLY A 130 52.17 -12.29 -51.16
C GLY A 130 51.08 -11.71 -50.25
N CYS A 131 51.12 -10.39 -50.02
CA CYS A 131 49.88 -9.58 -50.02
C CYS A 131 49.44 -9.32 -51.47
N PRO A 132 48.15 -9.03 -51.73
CA PRO A 132 47.85 -7.63 -52.08
C PRO A 132 46.52 -7.07 -51.55
N ALA A 133 46.52 -5.73 -51.39
CA ALA A 133 45.41 -4.78 -51.51
C ALA A 133 44.00 -5.12 -50.95
N ALA A 134 43.58 -4.35 -49.94
CA ALA A 134 42.17 -4.06 -49.65
C ALA A 134 41.86 -2.59 -49.99
N ALA A 135 40.68 -2.32 -50.54
CA ALA A 135 40.27 -0.99 -50.99
C ALA A 135 39.62 -0.13 -49.89
N ARG A 136 39.70 1.20 -50.03
CA ARG A 136 38.92 2.19 -49.26
C ARG A 136 37.65 2.58 -50.02
N PRO A 137 36.61 3.02 -49.30
CA PRO A 137 35.74 4.12 -49.73
C PRO A 137 35.96 5.36 -48.85
N ASP A 138 35.54 6.52 -49.36
CA ASP A 138 35.86 7.85 -48.80
C ASP A 138 34.83 8.38 -47.77
N ALA A 139 35.21 9.48 -47.10
CA ALA A 139 34.33 10.29 -46.27
C ALA A 139 34.62 11.79 -46.53
N PRO A 140 33.61 12.64 -46.82
CA PRO A 140 33.78 14.09 -46.93
C PRO A 140 33.53 14.85 -45.61
N GLU A 141 34.02 16.09 -45.55
CA GLU A 141 33.99 17.00 -44.41
C GLU A 141 32.66 17.79 -44.21
N PRO A 142 32.45 18.44 -43.04
CA PRO A 142 31.27 19.25 -42.73
C PRO A 142 31.40 20.72 -43.22
N PRO A 143 30.28 21.46 -43.33
CA PRO A 143 30.27 22.91 -43.59
C PRO A 143 30.33 23.78 -42.32
N GLU A 144 30.67 25.06 -42.49
CA GLU A 144 30.87 26.07 -41.44
C GLU A 144 29.62 26.92 -41.11
N SER A 145 29.74 27.77 -40.09
CA SER A 145 28.77 28.83 -39.67
C SER A 145 28.69 30.00 -40.69
N PRO A 146 27.68 30.89 -40.61
CA PRO A 146 27.62 32.00 -39.63
C PRO A 146 26.22 32.06 -38.94
N GLU A 147 25.64 33.12 -38.35
CA GLU A 147 25.84 34.59 -38.24
C GLU A 147 25.49 35.11 -36.82
N SER A 148 25.63 36.43 -36.59
CA SER A 148 25.15 37.19 -35.41
C SER A 148 24.37 38.45 -35.87
N PRO A 149 23.58 39.12 -35.01
CA PRO A 149 24.15 40.30 -34.33
C PRO A 149 23.64 40.62 -32.91
N GLU A 150 24.24 41.70 -32.39
CA GLU A 150 24.15 42.44 -31.12
C GLU A 150 22.71 42.73 -30.59
N SER A 151 22.47 43.19 -29.35
CA SER A 151 23.23 44.20 -28.57
C SER A 151 22.87 44.26 -27.07
N GLY A 152 23.68 44.99 -26.28
CA GLY A 152 23.38 45.34 -24.87
C GLY A 152 24.63 45.50 -23.98
N GLN A 153 25.18 46.71 -23.89
CA GLN A 153 26.41 46.98 -23.10
C GLN A 153 26.12 47.57 -21.70
N GLY A 154 27.03 47.34 -20.76
CA GLY A 154 27.05 47.95 -19.42
C GLY A 154 28.40 47.77 -18.72
N ALA A 155 29.30 48.72 -18.91
CA ALA A 155 30.69 48.71 -18.40
C ALA A 155 30.80 49.39 -17.00
N THR A 156 31.94 49.43 -16.26
CA THR A 156 33.36 49.24 -16.63
C THR A 156 34.24 48.83 -15.42
N ALA A 157 35.43 48.30 -15.73
CA ALA A 157 36.69 48.08 -14.99
C ALA A 157 37.01 48.93 -13.72
N THR A 158 38.01 48.61 -12.87
CA THR A 158 39.49 48.69 -13.13
C THR A 158 40.28 48.27 -11.86
N ALA A 159 41.54 47.80 -11.83
CA ALA A 159 42.34 46.87 -12.65
C ALA A 159 43.70 46.56 -11.94
N LEU A 160 44.48 45.61 -12.48
CA LEU A 160 45.97 45.48 -12.44
C LEU A 160 46.75 45.01 -11.18
N ALA A 161 47.81 44.25 -11.51
CA ALA A 161 49.14 44.12 -10.88
C ALA A 161 49.38 43.26 -9.61
N ALA A 162 50.11 42.16 -9.83
CA ALA A 162 51.11 41.56 -8.92
C ALA A 162 52.52 42.16 -9.27
N PRO A 163 53.71 41.75 -8.73
CA PRO A 163 54.02 40.53 -7.95
C PRO A 163 55.10 40.63 -6.82
N ALA A 164 55.40 39.48 -6.20
CA ALA A 164 56.68 39.03 -5.58
C ALA A 164 57.27 39.78 -4.35
N GLY A 165 58.00 39.03 -3.49
CA GLY A 165 58.72 39.60 -2.33
C GLY A 165 59.11 38.62 -1.20
N GLU A 166 60.02 37.68 -1.50
CA GLU A 166 61.08 37.04 -0.67
C GLU A 166 60.94 36.70 0.86
N THR A 167 61.72 35.69 1.27
CA THR A 167 62.00 35.28 2.67
C THR A 167 63.35 35.87 3.15
N PRO A 168 63.77 35.71 4.43
CA PRO A 168 64.68 34.58 4.71
C PRO A 168 64.66 34.02 6.16
N GLY A 169 65.36 32.90 6.38
CA GLY A 169 65.73 32.35 7.70
C GLY A 169 66.52 31.05 7.55
N ALA A 170 67.80 31.03 7.92
CA ALA A 170 68.74 29.96 7.56
C ALA A 170 69.62 29.48 8.73
N ALA A 171 70.19 28.27 8.61
CA ALA A 171 71.38 27.80 9.34
C ALA A 171 72.00 26.56 8.66
N ASP A 172 73.32 26.51 8.57
CA ASP A 172 74.16 25.42 8.02
C ASP A 172 74.41 24.28 9.07
N GLY A 173 75.08 23.15 8.79
CA GLY A 173 75.94 22.80 7.65
C GLY A 173 76.39 21.31 7.60
N PRO A 174 77.65 20.95 7.26
CA PRO A 174 77.89 19.98 6.17
C PRO A 174 78.87 18.81 6.44
N GLY A 175 78.89 17.81 5.53
CA GLY A 175 80.04 16.88 5.34
C GLY A 175 79.69 15.41 5.00
N GLY A 176 80.36 14.82 3.99
CA GLY A 176 80.36 13.36 3.66
C GLY A 176 81.76 12.74 3.87
N PRO A 177 82.16 11.62 3.20
CA PRO A 177 81.48 10.79 2.18
C PRO A 177 81.47 9.26 2.51
N ALA A 178 81.20 8.38 1.53
CA ALA A 178 81.25 6.90 1.63
C ALA A 178 82.59 6.28 1.14
N PRO A 179 82.89 4.97 1.39
CA PRO A 179 82.68 3.96 0.32
C PRO A 179 82.39 2.48 0.75
N ASP A 180 81.89 1.70 -0.24
CA ASP A 180 82.06 0.25 -0.58
C ASP A 180 82.15 -0.93 0.44
N ALA A 181 81.14 -1.83 0.35
CA ALA A 181 81.17 -3.32 0.10
C ALA A 181 82.10 -4.30 0.91
N PRO A 182 81.93 -5.66 0.88
CA PRO A 182 80.96 -6.54 0.17
C PRO A 182 80.32 -7.70 1.02
N GLY A 183 79.48 -8.56 0.41
CA GLY A 183 79.72 -10.03 0.56
C GLY A 183 78.70 -11.06 1.14
N ALA A 184 77.46 -11.19 0.61
CA ALA A 184 76.69 -12.47 0.52
C ALA A 184 76.26 -13.21 1.84
N PRO A 185 75.50 -14.36 1.81
CA PRO A 185 74.76 -15.00 0.71
C PRO A 185 73.25 -15.35 0.98
N GLY A 186 72.49 -15.56 -0.10
CA GLY A 186 71.61 -16.74 -0.23
C GLY A 186 70.24 -16.81 0.48
N THR A 187 69.29 -15.93 0.15
CA THR A 187 67.86 -16.15 0.50
C THR A 187 67.23 -17.24 -0.39
N PRO A 188 66.51 -18.25 0.16
CA PRO A 188 65.83 -19.26 -0.65
C PRO A 188 64.65 -18.68 -1.44
N VAL A 189 64.59 -18.96 -2.75
CA VAL A 189 63.44 -18.61 -3.60
C VAL A 189 62.32 -19.65 -3.40
N PRO A 190 61.10 -19.27 -2.98
CA PRO A 190 59.96 -20.17 -3.01
C PRO A 190 59.54 -20.45 -4.46
N ALA A 191 59.41 -21.73 -4.82
CA ALA A 191 59.10 -22.14 -6.19
C ALA A 191 57.72 -21.65 -6.66
N ALA A 192 57.62 -21.33 -7.96
CA ALA A 192 56.41 -20.78 -8.56
C ALA A 192 55.23 -21.77 -8.60
N SER A 193 54.02 -21.25 -8.40
CA SER A 193 52.77 -22.01 -8.42
C SER A 193 52.39 -22.54 -9.80
N PRO A 194 51.84 -23.76 -9.91
CA PRO A 194 50.98 -24.13 -11.02
C PRO A 194 49.54 -23.61 -10.78
N GLU A 195 49.33 -22.29 -10.77
CA GLU A 195 47.97 -21.72 -10.90
C GLU A 195 47.45 -21.90 -12.34
N GLY A 196 47.08 -23.13 -12.68
CA GLY A 196 46.52 -23.52 -13.99
C GLY A 196 45.01 -23.83 -13.97
N GLY A 197 44.37 -23.77 -12.80
CA GLY A 197 42.95 -24.04 -12.62
C GLY A 197 42.07 -22.91 -13.15
N GLY A 198 41.88 -22.83 -14.47
CA GLY A 198 41.17 -21.75 -15.16
C GLY A 198 39.81 -21.42 -14.54
N ARG A 199 39.66 -20.20 -14.01
CA ARG A 199 38.38 -19.69 -13.49
C ARG A 199 37.31 -19.78 -14.59
N PRO A 200 36.16 -20.44 -14.38
CA PRO A 200 35.10 -20.50 -15.38
C PRO A 200 34.57 -19.08 -15.66
N ALA A 201 34.68 -18.64 -16.91
CA ALA A 201 34.52 -17.24 -17.29
C ALA A 201 33.12 -16.68 -17.00
N GLY A 202 33.07 -15.52 -16.31
CA GLY A 202 31.95 -14.55 -16.30
C GLY A 202 30.55 -15.01 -15.84
N GLY A 203 30.33 -16.30 -15.57
CA GLY A 203 29.00 -16.88 -15.44
C GLY A 203 28.28 -16.57 -14.13
N MET A 204 27.05 -16.06 -14.23
CA MET A 204 26.16 -15.94 -13.07
C MET A 204 25.84 -17.34 -12.51
N SER A 205 26.13 -17.58 -11.23
CA SER A 205 25.88 -18.89 -10.62
C SER A 205 24.39 -19.29 -10.67
N ARG A 206 24.08 -20.58 -10.89
CA ARG A 206 22.69 -21.06 -10.99
C ARG A 206 21.86 -20.69 -9.74
N ARG A 207 22.49 -20.66 -8.56
CA ARG A 207 21.88 -20.20 -7.29
C ARG A 207 21.44 -18.74 -7.39
N LEU A 208 22.32 -17.86 -7.85
CA LEU A 208 22.07 -16.42 -7.99
C LEU A 208 21.04 -16.12 -9.09
N PHE A 209 21.10 -16.84 -10.22
CA PHE A 209 20.09 -16.75 -11.28
C PHE A 209 18.70 -17.13 -10.78
N VAL A 210 18.54 -18.31 -10.15
CA VAL A 210 17.26 -18.74 -9.57
C VAL A 210 16.79 -17.81 -8.45
N ALA A 211 17.69 -17.22 -7.67
CA ALA A 211 17.33 -16.22 -6.67
C ALA A 211 16.79 -14.93 -7.31
N ARG A 212 17.44 -14.41 -8.37
CA ARG A 212 16.99 -13.22 -9.12
C ARG A 212 15.67 -13.45 -9.85
N VAL A 213 15.47 -14.60 -10.49
CA VAL A 213 14.21 -14.93 -11.18
C VAL A 213 13.05 -15.02 -10.18
N VAL A 214 13.21 -15.77 -9.08
CA VAL A 214 12.15 -15.90 -8.06
C VAL A 214 11.91 -14.57 -7.33
N GLY A 215 12.96 -13.83 -6.97
CA GLY A 215 12.83 -12.54 -6.30
C GLY A 215 12.22 -11.45 -7.18
N GLY A 216 12.62 -11.39 -8.45
CA GLY A 216 12.04 -10.46 -9.44
C GLY A 216 10.58 -10.78 -9.76
N ALA A 217 10.23 -12.07 -9.90
CA ALA A 217 8.84 -12.49 -10.08
C ALA A 217 7.98 -12.17 -8.84
N ALA A 218 8.48 -12.40 -7.63
CA ALA A 218 7.78 -12.05 -6.39
C ALA A 218 7.59 -10.53 -6.24
N ALA A 219 8.60 -9.73 -6.60
CA ALA A 219 8.53 -8.27 -6.59
C ALA A 219 7.52 -7.75 -7.63
N ALA A 220 7.53 -8.29 -8.85
CA ALA A 220 6.57 -7.93 -9.90
C ALA A 220 5.14 -8.32 -9.53
N ALA A 221 4.94 -9.51 -8.94
CA ALA A 221 3.63 -9.96 -8.46
C ALA A 221 3.10 -9.03 -7.36
N ALA A 222 3.90 -8.75 -6.32
CA ALA A 222 3.49 -7.86 -5.24
C ALA A 222 3.19 -6.43 -5.71
N ALA A 223 4.06 -5.86 -6.57
CA ALA A 223 3.84 -4.54 -7.15
C ALA A 223 2.58 -4.49 -8.02
N GLY A 224 2.31 -5.54 -8.80
CA GLY A 224 1.08 -5.67 -9.59
C GLY A 224 -0.18 -5.77 -8.71
N THR A 225 -0.15 -6.61 -7.66
CA THR A 225 -1.27 -6.78 -6.72
C THR A 225 -1.56 -5.50 -5.93
N VAL A 226 -0.52 -4.83 -5.40
CA VAL A 226 -0.68 -3.54 -4.71
C VAL A 226 -1.16 -2.46 -5.68
N GLY A 227 -0.53 -2.32 -6.85
CA GLY A 227 -0.90 -1.31 -7.85
C GLY A 227 -2.33 -1.45 -8.35
N TYR A 228 -2.79 -2.69 -8.59
CA TYR A 228 -4.19 -2.98 -8.90
C TYR A 228 -5.13 -2.58 -7.75
N GLY A 229 -4.80 -2.96 -6.51
CA GLY A 229 -5.61 -2.64 -5.35
C GLY A 229 -5.67 -1.14 -5.03
N THR A 230 -4.58 -0.39 -5.24
CA THR A 230 -4.55 1.07 -5.11
C THR A 230 -5.30 1.76 -6.23
N TYR A 231 -5.18 1.27 -7.47
CA TYR A 231 -5.97 1.79 -8.58
C TYR A 231 -7.47 1.65 -8.34
N GLY A 232 -7.92 0.52 -7.76
CA GLY A 232 -9.31 0.32 -7.35
C GLY A 232 -9.81 1.38 -6.36
N VAL A 233 -9.10 1.58 -5.25
CA VAL A 233 -9.45 2.59 -4.24
C VAL A 233 -9.44 4.01 -4.83
N LEU A 234 -8.40 4.35 -5.59
CA LEU A 234 -8.28 5.69 -6.19
C LEU A 234 -9.37 5.95 -7.24
N ARG A 235 -9.77 4.96 -8.04
CA ARG A 235 -10.88 5.10 -8.99
C ARG A 235 -12.21 5.37 -8.27
N GLY A 236 -12.40 4.83 -7.08
CA GLY A 236 -13.61 4.98 -6.26
C GLY A 236 -14.51 3.74 -6.28
N PRO A 237 -15.52 3.69 -5.39
CA PRO A 237 -16.36 2.52 -5.18
C PRO A 237 -17.26 2.15 -6.37
N SER A 238 -17.62 0.87 -6.41
CA SER A 238 -18.63 0.34 -7.34
C SER A 238 -20.05 0.56 -6.80
N VAL A 239 -20.99 0.99 -7.64
CA VAL A 239 -22.41 1.05 -7.25
C VAL A 239 -23.04 -0.33 -7.40
N LYS A 240 -23.56 -0.87 -6.31
CA LYS A 240 -24.33 -2.12 -6.26
C LYS A 240 -25.82 -1.82 -6.05
N ARG A 241 -26.67 -2.80 -6.36
CA ARG A 241 -28.11 -2.78 -6.09
C ARG A 241 -28.51 -4.10 -5.44
N VAL A 242 -29.38 -4.04 -4.45
CA VAL A 242 -29.99 -5.23 -3.81
C VAL A 242 -31.42 -4.92 -3.41
N THR A 243 -32.36 -5.78 -3.77
CA THR A 243 -33.76 -5.65 -3.35
C THR A 243 -33.97 -6.46 -2.07
N VAL A 244 -34.44 -5.83 -1.00
CA VAL A 244 -34.66 -6.45 0.31
C VAL A 244 -36.16 -6.53 0.60
N PRO A 245 -36.77 -7.73 0.58
CA PRO A 245 -38.20 -7.89 0.77
C PRO A 245 -38.59 -7.97 2.25
N LEU A 246 -39.29 -6.95 2.75
CA LEU A 246 -39.69 -6.77 4.15
C LEU A 246 -41.17 -7.07 4.36
N ALA A 247 -41.50 -7.81 5.44
CA ALA A 247 -42.85 -8.30 5.69
C ALA A 247 -43.83 -7.21 6.15
N LYS A 248 -43.33 -6.20 6.88
CA LYS A 248 -44.10 -5.12 7.51
C LYS A 248 -43.97 -3.76 6.80
N LEU A 249 -43.44 -3.77 5.59
CA LEU A 249 -43.19 -2.53 4.85
C LEU A 249 -44.48 -2.13 4.15
N ALA A 250 -45.03 -0.97 4.52
CA ALA A 250 -46.23 -0.43 3.92
C ALA A 250 -46.13 -0.39 2.39
N ARG A 251 -47.21 -0.73 1.69
CA ARG A 251 -47.27 -0.82 0.21
C ARG A 251 -46.73 0.44 -0.50
N GLY A 252 -46.96 1.62 0.08
CA GLY A 252 -46.47 2.90 -0.43
C GLY A 252 -44.94 3.08 -0.41
N ALA A 253 -44.22 2.27 0.36
CA ALA A 253 -42.75 2.23 0.41
C ALA A 253 -42.14 1.13 -0.48
N HIS A 254 -42.93 0.43 -1.30
CA HIS A 254 -42.41 -0.52 -2.28
C HIS A 254 -41.58 0.21 -3.35
N GLY A 255 -40.34 -0.23 -3.58
CA GLY A 255 -39.40 0.42 -4.51
C GLY A 255 -38.63 1.59 -3.90
N TYR A 256 -38.69 1.79 -2.58
CA TYR A 256 -37.96 2.84 -1.87
C TYR A 256 -36.45 2.55 -1.83
N ARG A 257 -35.61 3.47 -2.30
CA ARG A 257 -34.16 3.25 -2.51
C ARG A 257 -33.30 4.01 -1.51
N ILE A 258 -32.70 3.29 -0.58
CA ILE A 258 -31.68 3.79 0.36
C ILE A 258 -30.30 3.64 -0.28
N ALA A 259 -29.58 4.73 -0.51
CA ALA A 259 -28.15 4.67 -0.84
C ALA A 259 -27.33 4.49 0.44
N VAL A 260 -26.87 3.27 0.68
CA VAL A 260 -26.02 2.89 1.81
C VAL A 260 -24.56 3.11 1.45
N VAL A 261 -23.85 3.87 2.29
CA VAL A 261 -22.41 4.08 2.23
C VAL A 261 -21.83 3.98 3.65
N SER A 262 -20.64 3.40 3.77
CA SER A 262 -19.90 3.21 5.03
C SER A 262 -18.40 3.27 4.74
N ASP A 263 -17.58 3.28 5.79
CA ASP A 263 -16.13 3.10 5.75
C ASP A 263 -15.48 4.00 4.67
N ILE A 264 -15.80 5.30 4.72
CA ILE A 264 -15.31 6.31 3.76
C ILE A 264 -13.85 6.66 4.07
N HIS A 265 -13.45 6.68 5.35
CA HIS A 265 -12.12 7.04 5.84
C HIS A 265 -11.51 8.26 5.11
N ILE A 266 -12.22 9.38 5.18
CA ILE A 266 -11.64 10.68 4.85
C ILE A 266 -10.41 10.85 5.75
N GLY A 267 -9.23 11.11 5.19
CA GLY A 267 -8.00 11.05 5.98
C GLY A 267 -6.76 11.57 5.26
N PRO A 268 -5.56 11.36 5.84
CA PRO A 268 -4.29 11.84 5.27
C PRO A 268 -4.01 11.33 3.84
N VAL A 269 -4.61 10.20 3.47
CA VAL A 269 -4.46 9.52 2.17
C VAL A 269 -5.65 9.80 1.24
N LEU A 270 -6.88 9.71 1.76
CA LEU A 270 -8.12 9.88 1.02
C LEU A 270 -8.78 11.22 1.39
N GLY A 271 -8.32 12.31 0.78
CA GLY A 271 -8.87 13.66 1.00
C GLY A 271 -10.10 13.98 0.14
N ARG A 272 -10.51 15.27 0.15
CA ARG A 272 -11.73 15.85 -0.47
C ARG A 272 -12.17 15.25 -1.82
N ALA A 273 -11.22 14.94 -2.70
CA ALA A 273 -11.52 14.37 -4.02
C ALA A 273 -12.14 12.96 -3.95
N HIS A 274 -11.82 12.16 -2.92
CA HIS A 274 -12.44 10.86 -2.67
C HIS A 274 -13.90 11.01 -2.23
N THR A 275 -14.15 11.85 -1.23
CA THR A 275 -15.49 12.26 -0.77
C THR A 275 -16.33 12.76 -1.95
N GLN A 276 -15.75 13.58 -2.83
CA GLN A 276 -16.43 14.07 -4.02
C GLN A 276 -16.88 12.94 -4.96
N ARG A 277 -16.00 11.98 -5.28
CA ARG A 277 -16.36 10.82 -6.14
C ARG A 277 -17.46 9.97 -5.53
N ILE A 278 -17.49 9.85 -4.19
CA ILE A 278 -18.55 9.13 -3.47
C ILE A 278 -19.88 9.88 -3.57
N VAL A 279 -19.90 11.18 -3.30
CA VAL A 279 -21.11 12.01 -3.40
C VAL A 279 -21.68 12.03 -4.82
N ASP A 280 -20.82 12.16 -5.83
CA ASP A 280 -21.24 12.10 -7.24
C ASP A 280 -21.81 10.71 -7.61
N ALA A 281 -21.19 9.63 -7.13
CA ALA A 281 -21.68 8.27 -7.35
C ALA A 281 -23.02 8.00 -6.64
N ILE A 282 -23.21 8.49 -5.40
CA ILE A 282 -24.50 8.41 -4.69
C ILE A 282 -25.57 9.19 -5.44
N ASN A 283 -25.31 10.45 -5.78
CA ASN A 283 -26.25 11.33 -6.47
C ASN A 283 -26.68 10.77 -7.84
N ALA A 284 -25.77 10.10 -8.56
CA ALA A 284 -26.06 9.43 -9.83
C ALA A 284 -27.02 8.23 -9.71
N THR A 285 -27.31 7.74 -8.49
CA THR A 285 -28.36 6.73 -8.25
C THR A 285 -29.75 7.32 -8.01
N GLN A 286 -29.84 8.65 -7.84
CA GLN A 286 -31.05 9.40 -7.47
C GLN A 286 -31.84 8.75 -6.32
N PRO A 287 -31.22 8.52 -5.15
CA PRO A 287 -31.83 7.76 -4.07
C PRO A 287 -32.97 8.52 -3.41
N ASP A 288 -33.84 7.78 -2.73
CA ASP A 288 -34.91 8.33 -1.91
C ASP A 288 -34.36 8.83 -0.55
N LEU A 289 -33.32 8.15 -0.04
CA LEU A 289 -32.60 8.47 1.21
C LEU A 289 -31.12 8.10 1.10
N VAL A 290 -30.21 8.86 1.74
CA VAL A 290 -28.81 8.44 1.94
C VAL A 290 -28.59 7.99 3.38
N ALA A 291 -27.96 6.83 3.57
CA ALA A 291 -27.55 6.32 4.87
C ALA A 291 -26.01 6.22 4.92
N VAL A 292 -25.39 7.04 5.76
CA VAL A 292 -23.95 7.05 6.04
C VAL A 292 -23.72 6.28 7.35
N VAL A 293 -23.16 5.08 7.25
CA VAL A 293 -23.21 4.04 8.29
C VAL A 293 -21.82 3.86 8.94
N GLY A 294 -21.38 4.92 9.62
CA GLY A 294 -20.13 4.98 10.37
C GLY A 294 -18.82 4.97 9.56
N ASP A 295 -17.73 5.24 10.28
CA ASP A 295 -16.35 5.29 9.80
C ASP A 295 -16.18 6.25 8.61
N LEU A 296 -16.58 7.49 8.86
CA LEU A 296 -16.45 8.59 7.90
C LEU A 296 -15.00 9.08 7.81
N VAL A 297 -14.22 9.05 8.89
CA VAL A 297 -12.99 9.84 9.06
C VAL A 297 -11.84 9.14 9.79
N ASP A 298 -10.60 9.48 9.46
CA ASP A 298 -9.35 9.02 10.11
C ASP A 298 -8.60 10.20 10.78
N GLY A 299 -9.31 11.10 11.48
CA GLY A 299 -8.72 12.30 12.11
C GLY A 299 -9.75 13.37 12.51
N SER A 300 -9.27 14.47 13.11
CA SER A 300 -10.14 15.52 13.68
C SER A 300 -10.79 16.43 12.63
N VAL A 301 -11.88 17.11 13.02
CA VAL A 301 -12.58 18.12 12.19
C VAL A 301 -11.61 19.23 11.74
N ALA A 302 -10.64 19.62 12.57
CA ALA A 302 -9.66 20.64 12.23
C ALA A 302 -8.73 20.21 11.08
N ASP A 303 -8.35 18.93 11.01
CA ASP A 303 -7.52 18.37 9.94
C ASP A 303 -8.33 18.07 8.65
N LEU A 304 -9.60 17.65 8.80
CA LEU A 304 -10.35 16.97 7.73
C LEU A 304 -11.72 17.56 7.38
N GLY A 305 -12.24 18.55 8.11
CA GLY A 305 -13.59 19.11 7.88
C GLY A 305 -13.79 19.64 6.46
N SER A 306 -12.74 20.23 5.87
CA SER A 306 -12.72 20.70 4.47
C SER A 306 -12.61 19.57 3.43
N ALA A 307 -12.26 18.35 3.85
CA ALA A 307 -12.36 17.15 3.04
C ALA A 307 -13.74 16.47 3.15
N ALA A 308 -14.49 16.75 4.22
CA ALA A 308 -15.90 16.34 4.40
C ALA A 308 -16.91 17.25 3.69
N GLU A 309 -16.59 18.53 3.45
CA GLU A 309 -17.44 19.52 2.74
C GLU A 309 -18.28 18.99 1.55
N PRO A 310 -17.79 18.11 0.64
CA PRO A 310 -18.59 17.54 -0.43
C PRO A 310 -19.91 16.88 0.00
N LEU A 311 -20.01 16.38 1.24
CA LEU A 311 -21.20 15.71 1.77
C LEU A 311 -22.43 16.64 1.81
N ALA A 312 -22.23 17.96 1.95
CA ALA A 312 -23.30 18.97 1.82
C ALA A 312 -23.89 19.08 0.39
N ARG A 313 -23.44 18.24 -0.54
CA ARG A 313 -24.00 18.10 -1.90
C ARG A 313 -24.65 16.74 -2.14
N LEU A 314 -24.84 15.91 -1.10
CA LEU A 314 -25.70 14.72 -1.18
C LEU A 314 -27.15 15.13 -1.51
N ARG A 315 -27.80 14.34 -2.36
CA ARG A 315 -29.17 14.59 -2.84
C ARG A 315 -30.02 13.34 -2.73
N ALA A 316 -31.00 13.41 -1.84
CA ALA A 316 -32.06 12.43 -1.65
C ALA A 316 -33.36 13.18 -1.29
N ARG A 317 -34.52 12.59 -1.58
CA ARG A 317 -35.82 13.23 -1.33
C ARG A 317 -36.08 13.43 0.17
N ASP A 318 -35.80 12.39 0.96
CA ASP A 318 -36.16 12.33 2.38
C ASP A 318 -34.94 12.61 3.29
N GLY A 319 -33.84 13.09 2.72
CA GLY A 319 -32.64 13.52 3.44
C GLY A 319 -31.48 12.52 3.47
N SER A 320 -30.44 12.90 4.22
CA SER A 320 -29.24 12.09 4.45
C SER A 320 -29.03 11.88 5.95
N PHE A 321 -28.80 10.64 6.37
CA PHE A 321 -28.71 10.25 7.78
C PHE A 321 -27.33 9.67 8.11
N PHE A 322 -26.91 9.85 9.36
CA PHE A 322 -25.60 9.45 9.86
C PHE A 322 -25.71 8.65 11.17
N VAL A 323 -24.89 7.61 11.32
CA VAL A 323 -24.57 6.99 12.62
C VAL A 323 -23.06 6.92 12.77
N THR A 324 -22.58 6.97 14.02
CA THR A 324 -21.15 6.81 14.31
C THR A 324 -20.69 5.38 14.02
N GLY A 325 -19.43 5.26 13.59
CA GLY A 325 -18.61 4.06 13.69
C GLY A 325 -17.52 4.23 14.73
N ASN A 326 -16.66 3.22 14.89
CA ASN A 326 -15.60 3.30 15.90
C ASN A 326 -14.53 4.35 15.59
N HIS A 327 -14.36 4.74 14.32
CA HIS A 327 -13.41 5.79 13.93
C HIS A 327 -13.83 7.20 14.34
N GLU A 328 -15.13 7.49 14.49
CA GLU A 328 -15.57 8.77 15.02
C GLU A 328 -15.14 8.95 16.48
N TYR A 329 -15.27 7.92 17.33
CA TYR A 329 -14.77 7.96 18.72
C TYR A 329 -13.24 8.07 18.78
N PHE A 330 -12.52 7.44 17.85
CA PHE A 330 -11.07 7.64 17.73
C PHE A 330 -10.66 9.05 17.24
N SER A 331 -11.62 9.83 16.72
CA SER A 331 -11.41 11.12 16.05
C SER A 331 -12.08 12.32 16.76
N GLY A 332 -12.79 12.08 17.86
CA GLY A 332 -13.63 13.06 18.57
C GLY A 332 -15.08 13.04 18.07
N ALA A 333 -15.89 12.09 18.56
CA ALA A 333 -17.20 11.78 18.00
C ALA A 333 -18.18 12.95 18.03
N ASP A 334 -18.32 13.65 19.16
CA ASP A 334 -19.27 14.76 19.31
C ASP A 334 -18.99 15.91 18.32
N ALA A 335 -17.71 16.26 18.12
CA ALA A 335 -17.31 17.29 17.16
C ALA A 335 -17.62 16.88 15.71
N TRP A 336 -17.46 15.61 15.35
CA TRP A 336 -17.84 15.10 14.04
C TRP A 336 -19.34 15.01 13.83
N VAL A 337 -20.09 14.60 14.87
CA VAL A 337 -21.56 14.58 14.88
C VAL A 337 -22.14 15.97 14.65
N ASP A 338 -21.53 17.01 15.21
CA ASP A 338 -21.93 18.39 14.98
C ASP A 338 -21.51 18.88 13.57
N HIS A 339 -20.27 18.61 13.13
CA HIS A 339 -19.80 19.00 11.79
C HIS A 339 -20.61 18.36 10.66
N VAL A 340 -21.01 17.08 10.75
CA VAL A 340 -21.87 16.47 9.71
C VAL A 340 -23.30 17.05 9.74
N ARG A 341 -23.76 17.57 10.88
CA ARG A 341 -25.05 18.28 11.00
C ARG A 341 -24.99 19.64 10.31
N GLU A 342 -23.88 20.37 10.44
CA GLU A 342 -23.62 21.59 9.67
C GLU A 342 -23.53 21.32 8.15
N LEU A 343 -23.02 20.14 7.76
CA LEU A 343 -23.06 19.66 6.38
C LEU A 343 -24.43 19.11 5.93
N GLY A 344 -25.48 19.24 6.74
CA GLY A 344 -26.86 18.92 6.38
C GLY A 344 -27.24 17.42 6.47
N LEU A 345 -26.44 16.60 7.16
CA LEU A 345 -26.83 15.24 7.52
C LEU A 345 -27.57 15.24 8.86
N THR A 346 -28.40 14.23 9.11
CA THR A 346 -29.12 14.04 10.38
C THR A 346 -28.49 12.88 11.17
N PRO A 347 -27.73 13.15 12.26
CA PRO A 347 -27.22 12.10 13.15
C PRO A 347 -28.35 11.40 13.90
N LEU A 348 -28.45 10.07 13.78
CA LEU A 348 -29.41 9.22 14.49
C LEU A 348 -28.75 8.57 15.71
N ARG A 349 -28.46 9.38 16.72
CA ARG A 349 -27.79 8.94 17.96
C ARG A 349 -28.75 8.28 18.93
N ASN A 350 -28.83 6.95 18.88
CA ASN A 350 -29.79 6.14 19.64
C ASN A 350 -31.22 6.68 19.50
N HIS A 351 -31.63 6.92 18.25
CA HIS A 351 -32.81 7.71 17.89
C HIS A 351 -33.50 7.16 16.63
N ARG A 352 -34.79 7.46 16.48
CA ARG A 352 -35.64 7.01 15.37
C ARG A 352 -36.41 8.17 14.75
N VAL A 353 -36.60 8.10 13.44
CA VAL A 353 -37.48 8.96 12.66
C VAL A 353 -38.42 8.09 11.81
N GLU A 354 -39.63 8.58 11.57
CA GLU A 354 -40.57 7.92 10.67
C GLU A 354 -40.39 8.44 9.24
N ILE A 355 -40.21 7.55 8.27
CA ILE A 355 -39.94 7.92 6.87
C ILE A 355 -40.73 7.02 5.92
N GLY A 356 -41.50 7.61 5.00
CA GLY A 356 -42.05 6.93 3.83
C GLY A 356 -43.04 5.77 4.08
N GLY A 357 -43.39 5.45 5.33
CA GLY A 357 -44.17 4.25 5.69
C GLY A 357 -43.37 3.16 6.42
N PHE A 358 -42.16 3.48 6.89
CA PHE A 358 -41.35 2.64 7.79
C PHE A 358 -40.64 3.50 8.84
N ASP A 359 -39.97 2.83 9.78
CA ASP A 359 -39.19 3.46 10.84
C ASP A 359 -37.71 3.37 10.50
N LEU A 360 -37.01 4.51 10.43
CA LEU A 360 -35.54 4.54 10.33
C LEU A 360 -34.96 4.87 11.70
N ALA A 361 -34.19 3.94 12.25
CA ALA A 361 -33.47 4.12 13.52
C ALA A 361 -31.96 4.11 13.31
N GLY A 362 -31.24 4.75 14.22
CA GLY A 362 -29.80 4.63 14.37
C GLY A 362 -29.41 4.40 15.81
N VAL A 363 -28.29 3.70 16.01
CA VAL A 363 -27.62 3.54 17.31
C VAL A 363 -26.18 4.02 17.21
N ASP A 364 -25.65 4.52 18.33
CA ASP A 364 -24.24 4.87 18.48
C ASP A 364 -23.36 3.59 18.46
N ASP A 365 -22.11 3.70 18.00
CA ASP A 365 -21.21 2.55 17.90
C ASP A 365 -20.78 1.95 19.25
N VAL A 366 -20.47 0.65 19.26
CA VAL A 366 -19.97 -0.11 20.43
C VAL A 366 -18.70 0.52 21.03
N ALA A 367 -17.85 1.18 20.25
CA ALA A 367 -16.69 1.91 20.76
C ALA A 367 -17.08 3.02 21.76
N GLY A 368 -18.26 3.63 21.58
CA GLY A 368 -18.80 4.69 22.43
C GLY A 368 -19.14 4.24 23.85
N GLU A 369 -19.26 2.93 24.12
CA GLU A 369 -19.41 2.39 25.48
C GLU A 369 -18.30 2.90 26.43
N ARG A 370 -17.09 3.13 25.91
CA ARG A 370 -15.93 3.63 26.67
C ARG A 370 -16.10 5.07 27.17
N GLU A 371 -16.99 5.82 26.54
CA GLU A 371 -17.31 7.22 26.83
C GLU A 371 -18.72 7.36 27.44
N GLY A 372 -19.40 6.24 27.73
CA GLY A 372 -20.79 6.21 28.21
C GLY A 372 -21.83 6.49 27.11
N GLN A 373 -21.42 6.43 25.85
CA GLN A 373 -22.19 6.77 24.64
C GLN A 373 -22.34 5.56 23.70
N GLY A 374 -22.63 4.36 24.25
CA GLY A 374 -22.79 3.13 23.46
C GLY A 374 -24.19 2.97 22.83
N PRO A 375 -24.45 1.85 22.13
CA PRO A 375 -25.73 1.58 21.48
C PRO A 375 -26.88 1.37 22.48
N ASP A 376 -27.92 2.21 22.40
CA ASP A 376 -29.13 2.13 23.20
C ASP A 376 -30.35 1.85 22.31
N PHE A 377 -30.61 0.56 22.12
CA PHE A 377 -31.75 0.04 21.37
C PHE A 377 -33.11 0.33 22.04
N ALA A 378 -33.15 0.47 23.37
CA ALA A 378 -34.37 0.74 24.10
C ALA A 378 -34.85 2.18 23.85
N ARG A 379 -33.92 3.14 23.86
CA ARG A 379 -34.16 4.53 23.49
C ARG A 379 -34.45 4.72 21.99
N ALA A 380 -33.79 3.96 21.12
CA ALA A 380 -34.02 4.06 19.67
C ALA A 380 -35.35 3.43 19.23
N LEU A 381 -35.76 2.29 19.81
CA LEU A 381 -36.83 1.43 19.27
C LEU A 381 -37.94 1.05 20.26
N GLY A 382 -37.84 1.43 21.54
CA GLY A 382 -38.70 0.89 22.60
C GLY A 382 -40.18 1.23 22.46
N ASP A 383 -40.47 2.50 22.13
CA ASP A 383 -41.79 3.13 22.02
C ASP A 383 -42.44 3.00 20.62
N ARG A 384 -41.76 2.37 19.66
CA ARG A 384 -42.23 2.28 18.27
C ARG A 384 -43.41 1.30 18.10
N ASP A 385 -44.23 1.55 17.08
CA ASP A 385 -45.19 0.54 16.59
C ASP A 385 -44.45 -0.62 15.91
N ARG A 386 -44.59 -1.83 16.49
CA ARG A 386 -43.94 -3.05 15.99
C ARG A 386 -44.65 -3.69 14.79
N ALA A 387 -45.84 -3.20 14.42
CA ALA A 387 -46.52 -3.59 13.18
C ALA A 387 -45.88 -2.97 11.93
N ARG A 388 -45.12 -1.87 12.07
CA ARG A 388 -44.33 -1.24 11.01
C ARG A 388 -42.96 -1.88 10.85
N ALA A 389 -42.44 -1.87 9.62
CA ALA A 389 -41.05 -2.24 9.35
C ALA A 389 -40.08 -1.26 10.00
N ALA A 390 -39.03 -1.78 10.65
CA ALA A 390 -37.90 -0.97 11.11
C ALA A 390 -36.62 -1.29 10.34
N VAL A 391 -36.00 -0.24 9.82
CA VAL A 391 -34.65 -0.23 9.25
C VAL A 391 -33.70 0.40 10.27
N LEU A 392 -32.68 -0.33 10.69
CA LEU A 392 -31.66 0.12 11.63
C LEU A 392 -30.36 0.44 10.89
N LEU A 393 -29.80 1.62 11.13
CA LEU A 393 -28.41 1.95 10.85
C LEU A 393 -27.57 1.61 12.08
N ALA A 394 -26.61 0.71 11.94
CA ALA A 394 -25.65 0.40 12.99
C ALA A 394 -24.31 0.02 12.35
N HIS A 395 -23.23 0.72 12.67
CA HIS A 395 -21.96 0.58 11.95
C HIS A 395 -21.41 -0.86 11.98
N GLN A 396 -21.18 -1.43 13.17
CA GLN A 396 -20.69 -2.80 13.31
C GLN A 396 -21.81 -3.84 13.12
N PRO A 397 -21.60 -4.91 12.32
CA PRO A 397 -22.59 -5.99 12.16
C PRO A 397 -22.80 -6.82 13.43
N VAL A 398 -21.89 -6.75 14.41
CA VAL A 398 -21.92 -7.55 15.65
C VAL A 398 -23.20 -7.35 16.49
N VAL A 399 -23.86 -6.18 16.39
CA VAL A 399 -25.06 -5.85 17.17
C VAL A 399 -26.35 -6.52 16.65
N ILE A 400 -26.27 -7.34 15.60
CA ILE A 400 -27.42 -8.03 14.98
C ILE A 400 -28.28 -8.81 15.99
N HIS A 401 -27.68 -9.38 17.03
CA HIS A 401 -28.41 -10.11 18.08
C HIS A 401 -29.18 -9.20 19.07
N GLU A 402 -28.89 -7.90 19.13
CA GLU A 402 -29.75 -6.89 19.77
C GLU A 402 -30.86 -6.45 18.81
N ALA A 403 -30.55 -6.22 17.54
CA ALA A 403 -31.53 -5.83 16.51
C ALA A 403 -32.66 -6.88 16.38
N VAL A 404 -32.32 -8.18 16.39
CA VAL A 404 -33.28 -9.29 16.43
C VAL A 404 -34.16 -9.23 17.68
N ARG A 405 -33.60 -8.99 18.88
CA ARG A 405 -34.37 -8.88 20.13
C ARG A 405 -35.32 -7.68 20.14
N HIS A 406 -34.95 -6.60 19.46
CA HIS A 406 -35.80 -5.42 19.28
C HIS A 406 -36.74 -5.55 18.05
N GLY A 407 -36.76 -6.69 17.38
CA GLY A 407 -37.67 -6.99 16.27
C GLY A 407 -37.46 -6.08 15.06
N VAL A 408 -36.21 -5.69 14.79
CA VAL A 408 -35.79 -4.95 13.59
C VAL A 408 -36.01 -5.83 12.35
N ASP A 409 -36.48 -5.25 11.25
CA ASP A 409 -36.76 -5.99 10.01
C ASP A 409 -35.54 -5.99 9.07
N LEU A 410 -34.73 -4.94 9.10
CA LEU A 410 -33.46 -4.80 8.36
C LEU A 410 -32.41 -4.01 9.16
N GLN A 411 -31.22 -4.55 9.35
CA GLN A 411 -30.03 -3.81 9.78
C GLN A 411 -29.12 -3.52 8.58
N LEU A 412 -28.59 -2.30 8.52
CA LEU A 412 -27.61 -1.83 7.55
C LEU A 412 -26.30 -1.51 8.30
N SER A 413 -25.18 -2.09 7.82
CA SER A 413 -23.86 -2.04 8.48
C SER A 413 -22.70 -1.93 7.48
N GLY A 414 -21.51 -1.56 7.98
CA GLY A 414 -20.24 -1.51 7.27
C GLY A 414 -19.17 -2.28 8.05
N HIS A 415 -18.11 -1.59 8.49
CA HIS A 415 -17.04 -2.00 9.40
C HIS A 415 -16.07 -3.07 8.87
N THR A 416 -16.56 -4.10 8.17
CA THR A 416 -15.74 -5.27 7.85
C THR A 416 -14.72 -5.01 6.72
N HIS A 417 -14.94 -3.97 5.91
CA HIS A 417 -14.32 -3.77 4.59
C HIS A 417 -14.36 -4.98 3.64
N GLY A 418 -15.20 -5.99 3.92
CA GLY A 418 -15.07 -7.34 3.32
C GLY A 418 -13.69 -7.99 3.53
N GLY A 419 -12.92 -7.55 4.55
CA GLY A 419 -11.57 -8.00 4.86
C GLY A 419 -10.42 -7.25 4.20
N GLN A 420 -10.71 -6.26 3.34
CA GLN A 420 -9.80 -5.35 2.62
C GLN A 420 -8.65 -5.97 1.79
N LEU A 421 -7.75 -6.74 2.41
CA LEU A 421 -6.52 -7.29 1.85
C LEU A 421 -6.51 -8.82 1.95
N TRP A 422 -6.80 -9.54 0.85
CA TRP A 422 -6.63 -11.00 0.82
C TRP A 422 -5.22 -11.42 1.31
N PRO A 423 -5.07 -12.42 2.21
CA PRO A 423 -6.09 -13.36 2.71
C PRO A 423 -6.76 -12.93 4.05
N ALA A 424 -6.64 -11.69 4.50
CA ALA A 424 -7.22 -11.23 5.76
C ALA A 424 -8.76 -11.28 5.80
N ASN A 425 -9.42 -11.42 4.64
CA ASN A 425 -10.85 -11.70 4.56
C ASN A 425 -11.27 -12.94 5.35
N TYR A 426 -10.47 -14.01 5.41
CA TYR A 426 -10.80 -15.19 6.22
C TYR A 426 -10.72 -14.91 7.72
N LEU A 427 -9.87 -13.95 8.14
CA LEU A 427 -9.80 -13.51 9.54
C LEU A 427 -11.01 -12.61 9.88
N ALA A 428 -11.40 -11.72 8.98
CA ALA A 428 -12.58 -10.88 9.14
C ALA A 428 -13.88 -11.70 9.15
N GLU A 429 -13.96 -12.76 8.34
CA GLU A 429 -15.06 -13.73 8.27
C GLU A 429 -15.22 -14.53 9.56
N MET A 430 -14.13 -14.90 10.23
CA MET A 430 -14.18 -15.53 11.57
C MET A 430 -14.45 -14.55 12.71
N ALA A 431 -14.33 -13.24 12.48
CA ALA A 431 -14.45 -12.20 13.51
C ALA A 431 -15.78 -11.43 13.48
N ASN A 432 -16.60 -11.61 12.44
CA ASN A 432 -17.88 -10.91 12.24
C ASN A 432 -19.00 -11.93 11.98
N PRO A 433 -20.27 -11.64 12.35
CA PRO A 433 -21.37 -12.56 12.10
C PRO A 433 -21.69 -12.71 10.60
N THR A 434 -21.52 -11.63 9.82
CA THR A 434 -21.62 -11.58 8.35
C THR A 434 -20.41 -10.81 7.82
N LEU A 435 -19.71 -11.33 6.80
CA LEU A 435 -18.57 -10.62 6.21
C LEU A 435 -19.01 -9.46 5.30
N ALA A 436 -19.85 -9.72 4.30
CA ALA A 436 -20.35 -8.71 3.36
C ALA A 436 -21.44 -9.26 2.42
N GLY A 437 -22.57 -8.57 2.30
CA GLY A 437 -23.74 -9.01 1.54
C GLY A 437 -25.02 -8.97 2.36
N LEU A 438 -26.07 -9.66 1.89
CA LEU A 438 -27.36 -9.78 2.56
C LEU A 438 -27.49 -11.17 3.20
N GLU A 439 -27.69 -11.23 4.51
CA GLU A 439 -27.92 -12.45 5.28
C GLU A 439 -29.17 -12.30 6.19
N ARG A 440 -29.66 -13.39 6.80
CA ARG A 440 -30.92 -13.41 7.55
C ARG A 440 -30.77 -14.10 8.92
N TYR A 441 -31.25 -13.40 9.94
CA TYR A 441 -31.18 -13.77 11.35
C TYR A 441 -32.60 -13.84 11.93
N GLY A 442 -33.24 -15.01 11.81
CA GLY A 442 -34.67 -15.16 12.11
C GLY A 442 -35.51 -14.40 11.09
N ASP A 443 -36.21 -13.35 11.52
CA ASP A 443 -36.95 -12.45 10.63
C ASP A 443 -36.21 -11.15 10.29
N THR A 444 -35.19 -10.78 11.07
CA THR A 444 -34.29 -9.66 10.74
C THR A 444 -33.38 -10.04 9.57
N GLN A 445 -33.20 -9.12 8.63
CA GLN A 445 -32.15 -9.22 7.61
C GLN A 445 -30.98 -8.30 7.97
N LEU A 446 -29.76 -8.70 7.65
CA LEU A 446 -28.54 -7.90 7.84
C LEU A 446 -27.92 -7.66 6.47
N TYR A 447 -27.72 -6.39 6.10
CA TYR A 447 -26.91 -6.00 4.96
C TYR A 447 -25.59 -5.38 5.42
N VAL A 448 -24.47 -6.00 5.03
CA VAL A 448 -23.11 -5.50 5.28
C VAL A 448 -22.50 -5.02 3.97
N SER A 449 -22.30 -3.71 3.84
CA SER A 449 -21.52 -3.11 2.76
C SER A 449 -20.03 -3.44 2.93
N ARG A 450 -19.24 -3.37 1.85
CA ARG A 450 -17.77 -3.41 1.97
C ARG A 450 -17.17 -2.02 2.20
N GLY A 451 -17.99 -0.98 2.30
CA GLY A 451 -17.55 0.40 2.44
C GLY A 451 -16.92 1.00 1.19
N ALA A 452 -16.87 2.31 1.14
CA ALA A 452 -16.51 3.08 -0.06
C ALA A 452 -15.01 3.40 -0.18
N GLY A 453 -14.33 3.61 0.96
CA GLY A 453 -12.93 3.96 1.05
C GLY A 453 -12.02 2.77 1.33
N ALA A 454 -10.96 3.00 2.09
CA ALA A 454 -10.04 1.97 2.59
C ALA A 454 -9.32 2.50 3.85
N TRP A 455 -9.33 1.73 4.94
CA TRP A 455 -8.62 2.09 6.16
C TRP A 455 -7.13 1.77 6.07
N GLY A 456 -6.28 2.71 6.49
CA GLY A 456 -4.82 2.54 6.48
C GLY A 456 -4.28 2.38 5.04
N PRO A 457 -3.84 1.19 4.60
CA PRO A 457 -3.44 0.96 3.22
C PRO A 457 -4.54 1.30 2.20
N PRO A 458 -4.32 2.25 1.27
CA PRO A 458 -5.23 2.52 0.15
C PRO A 458 -5.07 1.43 -0.90
N VAL A 459 -5.42 0.20 -0.55
CA VAL A 459 -5.17 -1.02 -1.32
C VAL A 459 -6.29 -2.00 -1.02
N ARG A 460 -7.07 -2.41 -2.04
CA ARG A 460 -8.16 -3.39 -1.87
C ARG A 460 -8.01 -4.57 -2.81
N VAL A 461 -7.98 -5.79 -2.26
CA VAL A 461 -7.69 -7.03 -3.00
C VAL A 461 -8.60 -8.15 -2.49
N GLY A 462 -9.40 -8.75 -3.37
CA GLY A 462 -10.47 -9.68 -2.99
C GLY A 462 -11.74 -9.01 -2.44
N ALA A 463 -11.63 -7.79 -1.92
CA ALA A 463 -12.73 -7.03 -1.33
C ALA A 463 -12.87 -5.63 -1.98
N PRO A 464 -13.47 -5.52 -3.19
CA PRO A 464 -13.68 -4.23 -3.85
C PRO A 464 -14.65 -3.35 -3.05
N SER A 465 -14.41 -2.04 -3.03
CA SER A 465 -15.27 -1.06 -2.36
C SER A 465 -16.63 -0.89 -3.06
N ASP A 466 -17.66 -0.59 -2.27
CA ASP A 466 -19.02 -0.38 -2.76
C ASP A 466 -19.78 0.77 -2.10
N ILE A 467 -20.74 1.28 -2.86
CA ILE A 467 -21.92 2.02 -2.40
C ILE A 467 -23.08 1.13 -2.82
N THR A 468 -24.03 0.84 -1.93
CA THR A 468 -25.15 -0.06 -2.27
C THR A 468 -26.48 0.65 -2.20
N VAL A 469 -27.21 0.66 -3.31
CA VAL A 469 -28.63 1.03 -3.30
C VAL A 469 -29.42 -0.18 -2.81
N VAL A 470 -29.95 -0.08 -1.60
CA VAL A 470 -30.89 -1.03 -1.02
C VAL A 470 -32.29 -0.59 -1.41
N GLU A 471 -32.98 -1.42 -2.19
CA GLU A 471 -34.35 -1.18 -2.63
C GLU A 471 -35.31 -2.00 -1.76
N LEU A 472 -36.21 -1.33 -1.04
CA LEU A 472 -37.14 -1.99 -0.13
C LEU A 472 -38.37 -2.50 -0.90
N ALA A 473 -38.65 -3.79 -0.79
CA ALA A 473 -39.81 -4.41 -1.43
C ALA A 473 -40.87 -4.81 -0.39
N SER A 474 -42.08 -4.28 -0.53
CA SER A 474 -43.21 -4.66 0.32
C SER A 474 -43.70 -6.07 -0.02
N ARG A 475 -44.15 -6.81 1.00
CA ARG A 475 -44.87 -8.09 0.85
C ARG A 475 -46.39 -7.96 1.05
N GLU A 476 -46.90 -6.75 1.22
CA GLU A 476 -48.35 -6.50 1.31
C GLU A 476 -49.00 -6.70 -0.07
N THR A 477 -49.97 -7.63 -0.14
CA THR A 477 -50.65 -8.07 -1.37
C THR A 477 -51.70 -7.10 -1.87
#